data_AF-A0A922MSZ3-F1
#
_entry.id   AF-A0A922MSZ3-F1
#
_cell.length_a   1.000
_cell.length_b   1.000
_cell.length_c   1.000
_cell.angle_alpha   90.00
_cell.angle_beta   90.00
_cell.angle_gamma   90.00
#
_symmetry.space_group_name_H-M   'P 1'
#
loop_
_entity.id
_entity.type
_entity.pdbx_description
1 polymer ?
#
loop_
_entity_poly.entity_id
_entity_poly.type
_entity_poly.pdbx_seq_one_letter_code
_entity_poly.pdbx_strand_id
1 'polypeptide(L)'
;MAFCRVVFPLLVLSVISCYASKVPVFMWGESIKSSVKANPLTTYTSEEFSAAVEQVVLPGTLTLVFIEPRLSVEDLSQKNSNGETSFPYLHDNIDDAVYLPNVKNALKALNRTAGASAVHIYVTEESPDVLGLSKLDDGNFIFIHLNDAREGESREEMLRRHDDFMHATMGDLPDELTAVGIYTANYPSWTIPASKSRPRRAVEENSAKSRMYTTDGLRMLAKAVKVVSDTVVLTIGAFTDVLYPDEEVFALVDFSYRCAQHISFSSRNETKTYTVDFEDLKVQPFFETNTTQEFGDSFNCVGFFSAPIWAGLFVVFILLSITFYGIMMMMDIRTMDRFDDPKGKTITINAAE
;
A
#
# COMPACT_ATOMS: atom_id res chain seq x y z
N MET A 1 -21.26 -17.68 29.48
CA MET A 1 -21.76 -17.29 28.14
C MET A 1 -21.54 -15.81 27.77
N ALA A 2 -21.06 -14.93 28.66
CA ALA A 2 -20.79 -13.52 28.31
C ALA A 2 -19.48 -13.30 27.51
N PHE A 3 -18.47 -14.17 27.66
CA PHE A 3 -17.14 -13.89 27.12
C PHE A 3 -16.90 -14.30 25.65
N CYS A 4 -17.63 -15.28 25.10
CA CYS A 4 -17.64 -15.52 23.64
C CYS A 4 -18.17 -14.32 22.84
N ARG A 5 -18.94 -13.43 23.51
CA ARG A 5 -19.42 -12.18 22.91
C ARG A 5 -18.34 -11.09 22.85
N VAL A 6 -17.15 -11.30 23.42
CA VAL A 6 -16.06 -10.31 23.45
C VAL A 6 -14.93 -10.66 22.48
N VAL A 7 -14.67 -11.95 22.25
CA VAL A 7 -13.63 -12.42 21.32
C VAL A 7 -13.98 -12.10 19.87
N PHE A 8 -15.22 -12.33 19.45
CA PHE A 8 -15.69 -12.01 18.10
C PHE A 8 -15.62 -10.50 17.78
N PRO A 9 -16.10 -9.57 18.64
CA PRO A 9 -15.93 -8.15 18.37
C PRO A 9 -14.48 -7.68 18.48
N LEU A 10 -13.61 -8.28 19.29
CA LEU A 10 -12.17 -7.95 19.30
C LEU A 10 -11.48 -8.32 17.97
N LEU A 11 -11.82 -9.49 17.41
CA LEU A 11 -11.31 -9.92 16.11
C LEU A 11 -11.86 -9.01 15.00
N VAL A 12 -13.15 -8.67 15.03
CA VAL A 12 -13.75 -7.70 14.12
C VAL A 12 -13.13 -6.29 14.29
N LEU A 13 -12.84 -5.84 15.52
CA LEU A 13 -12.15 -4.57 15.78
C LEU A 13 -10.73 -4.55 15.20
N SER A 14 -10.03 -5.68 15.26
CA SER A 14 -8.69 -5.82 14.69
C SER A 14 -8.70 -5.72 13.16
N VAL A 15 -9.72 -6.29 12.51
CA VAL A 15 -9.91 -6.18 11.04
C VAL A 15 -10.33 -4.77 10.65
N ILE A 16 -11.21 -4.11 11.44
CA ILE A 16 -11.60 -2.71 11.21
C ILE A 16 -10.40 -1.76 11.37
N SER A 17 -9.45 -2.07 12.26
CA SER A 17 -8.23 -1.28 12.45
C SER A 17 -7.29 -1.29 11.23
N CYS A 18 -7.45 -2.25 10.31
CA CYS A 18 -6.71 -2.30 9.04
C CYS A 18 -7.33 -1.42 7.93
N TYR A 19 -8.56 -0.91 8.11
CA TYR A 19 -9.24 -0.05 7.12
C TYR A 19 -8.89 1.45 7.26
N ALA A 20 -7.98 1.82 8.16
CA ALA A 20 -7.55 3.21 8.28
C ALA A 20 -6.79 3.63 7.00
N SER A 21 -7.42 4.44 6.15
CA SER A 21 -6.76 5.02 4.99
C SER A 21 -5.68 5.98 5.45
N LYS A 22 -4.46 5.73 4.98
CA LYS A 22 -3.28 6.57 5.22
C LYS A 22 -2.97 7.26 3.91
N VAL A 23 -3.06 8.57 3.89
CA VAL A 23 -2.85 9.39 2.68
C VAL A 23 -1.87 10.52 3.00
N PRO A 24 -1.10 10.99 2.01
CA PRO A 24 -0.33 12.21 2.16
C PRO A 24 -1.28 13.43 2.21
N VAL A 25 -0.83 14.46 2.92
CA VAL A 25 -1.44 15.78 2.94
C VAL A 25 -0.36 16.81 2.68
N PHE A 26 -0.61 17.71 1.74
CA PHE A 26 0.27 18.82 1.42
C PHE A 26 -0.50 20.12 1.65
N MET A 27 0.02 21.03 2.46
CA MET A 27 -0.64 22.30 2.79
C MET A 27 0.30 23.46 2.44
N TRP A 28 -0.17 24.47 1.73
CA TRP A 28 0.64 25.63 1.32
C TRP A 28 -0.19 26.92 1.34
N GLY A 29 0.47 28.07 1.48
CA GLY A 29 -0.16 29.39 1.46
C GLY A 29 0.56 30.41 2.33
N GLU A 30 0.28 31.70 2.12
CA GLU A 30 0.99 32.82 2.76
C GLU A 30 0.84 32.88 4.29
N SER A 31 -0.25 32.30 4.82
CA SER A 31 -0.54 32.27 6.25
C SER A 31 0.19 31.14 7.00
N ILE A 32 0.87 30.24 6.29
CA ILE A 32 1.55 29.10 6.90
C ILE A 32 2.91 29.56 7.45
N LYS A 33 3.00 29.73 8.77
CA LYS A 33 4.31 29.97 9.42
C LYS A 33 5.19 28.73 9.19
N SER A 34 6.28 28.89 8.42
CA SER A 34 7.21 27.86 7.91
C SER A 34 7.95 26.98 8.94
N SER A 35 7.42 26.79 10.16
CA SER A 35 8.16 26.17 11.27
C SER A 35 7.73 24.75 11.63
N VAL A 36 6.66 24.18 11.07
CA VAL A 36 6.29 22.79 11.36
C VAL A 36 7.02 21.87 10.39
N LYS A 37 8.31 21.61 10.64
CA LYS A 37 9.03 20.50 10.01
C LYS A 37 8.38 19.20 10.46
N ALA A 38 7.41 18.74 9.70
CA ALA A 38 6.81 17.44 9.87
C ALA A 38 7.87 16.36 9.73
N ASN A 39 7.86 15.36 10.61
CA ASN A 39 8.79 14.25 10.50
C ASN A 39 8.29 13.32 9.39
N PRO A 40 9.07 13.09 8.32
CA PRO A 40 8.61 12.29 7.18
C PRO A 40 8.32 10.82 7.53
N LEU A 41 8.77 10.36 8.69
CA LEU A 41 8.64 8.98 9.15
C LEU A 41 7.51 8.78 10.16
N THR A 42 6.87 9.84 10.64
CA THR A 42 5.80 9.75 11.63
C THR A 42 4.44 9.60 10.96
N THR A 43 3.60 8.72 11.52
CA THR A 43 2.19 8.63 11.15
C THR A 43 1.41 9.58 12.05
N TYR A 44 0.61 10.46 11.44
CA TYR A 44 -0.25 11.39 12.16
C TYR A 44 -1.64 10.79 12.35
N THR A 45 -2.17 10.89 13.56
CA THR A 45 -3.57 10.53 13.85
C THR A 45 -4.52 11.61 13.33
N SER A 46 -5.81 11.28 13.21
CA SER A 46 -6.82 12.23 12.72
C SER A 46 -6.94 13.44 13.65
N GLU A 47 -6.74 13.24 14.95
CA GLU A 47 -6.81 14.27 16.00
C GLU A 47 -5.58 15.20 15.98
N GLU A 48 -4.38 14.64 15.86
CA GLU A 48 -3.14 15.43 15.69
C GLU A 48 -3.19 16.26 14.42
N PHE A 49 -3.73 15.69 13.34
CA PHE A 49 -3.90 16.40 12.08
C PHE A 49 -4.94 17.52 12.18
N SER A 50 -6.10 17.31 12.83
CA SER A 50 -7.06 18.40 13.04
C SER A 50 -6.46 19.56 13.84
N ALA A 51 -5.65 19.26 14.87
CA ALA A 51 -4.96 20.29 15.63
C ALA A 51 -3.91 21.03 14.78
N ALA A 52 -3.25 20.33 13.85
CA ALA A 52 -2.32 20.95 12.91
C ALA A 52 -3.06 21.88 11.92
N VAL A 53 -4.21 21.45 11.40
CA VAL A 53 -5.05 22.27 10.50
C VAL A 53 -5.56 23.52 11.23
N GLU A 54 -6.03 23.41 12.47
CA GLU A 54 -6.48 24.56 13.28
C GLU A 54 -5.35 25.57 13.57
N GLN A 55 -4.09 25.13 13.62
CA GLN A 55 -2.94 26.04 13.76
C GLN A 55 -2.60 26.77 12.46
N VAL A 56 -2.93 26.15 11.32
CA VAL A 56 -2.59 26.62 9.97
C VAL A 56 -3.69 27.51 9.39
N VAL A 57 -4.95 27.13 9.60
CA VAL A 57 -6.14 27.85 9.12
C VAL A 57 -6.48 28.96 10.13
N LEU A 58 -6.06 30.18 9.84
CA LEU A 58 -6.37 31.35 10.66
C LEU A 58 -7.83 31.82 10.44
N PRO A 59 -8.48 32.43 11.44
CA PRO A 59 -9.78 33.05 11.24
C PRO A 59 -9.65 34.18 10.19
N GLY A 60 -10.40 34.05 9.09
CA GLY A 60 -10.32 34.98 7.96
C GLY A 60 -9.69 34.39 6.69
N THR A 61 -9.16 33.16 6.72
CA THR A 61 -8.57 32.52 5.53
C THR A 61 -9.57 31.64 4.78
N LEU A 62 -9.55 31.69 3.45
CA LEU A 62 -10.26 30.73 2.60
C LEU A 62 -9.45 29.43 2.50
N THR A 63 -10.08 28.28 2.72
CA THR A 63 -9.40 26.97 2.62
C THR A 63 -9.91 26.19 1.41
N LEU A 64 -9.02 25.96 0.44
CA LEU A 64 -9.27 25.15 -0.75
C LEU A 64 -8.68 23.76 -0.54
N VAL A 65 -9.53 22.74 -0.54
CA VAL A 65 -9.14 21.34 -0.35
C VAL A 65 -9.29 20.60 -1.68
N PHE A 66 -8.18 20.34 -2.34
CA PHE A 66 -8.10 19.54 -3.55
C PHE A 66 -7.98 18.05 -3.20
N ILE A 67 -8.90 17.24 -3.70
CA ILE A 67 -9.05 15.83 -3.32
C ILE A 67 -8.94 14.94 -4.55
N GLU A 68 -7.89 14.13 -4.55
CA GLU A 68 -7.76 13.02 -5.49
C GLU A 68 -8.60 11.80 -5.05
N PRO A 69 -9.09 10.99 -6.01
CA PRO A 69 -9.66 9.70 -5.68
C PRO A 69 -8.63 8.77 -5.04
N ARG A 70 -7.38 8.78 -5.53
CA ARG A 70 -6.27 7.98 -4.97
C ARG A 70 -4.93 8.72 -5.06
N LEU A 71 -4.21 8.83 -3.94
CA LEU A 71 -2.87 9.43 -3.87
C LEU A 71 -2.02 8.77 -2.79
N SER A 72 -0.76 8.47 -3.11
CA SER A 72 0.25 8.01 -2.15
C SER A 72 1.55 8.81 -2.30
N VAL A 73 2.48 8.64 -1.36
CA VAL A 73 3.79 9.35 -1.38
C VAL A 73 4.63 8.99 -2.60
N GLU A 74 4.42 7.78 -3.14
CA GLU A 74 5.08 7.30 -4.35
C GLU A 74 4.70 8.14 -5.57
N ASP A 75 3.42 8.53 -5.70
CA ASP A 75 2.93 9.37 -6.80
C ASP A 75 3.61 10.75 -6.80
N LEU A 76 3.81 11.34 -5.62
CA LEU A 76 4.49 12.63 -5.46
C LEU A 76 5.99 12.56 -5.82
N SER A 77 6.58 11.37 -5.71
CA SER A 77 7.98 11.12 -6.04
C SER A 77 8.21 10.61 -7.46
N GLN A 78 7.13 10.28 -8.18
CA GLN A 78 7.21 9.72 -9.52
C GLN A 78 7.70 10.77 -10.51
N LYS A 79 8.53 10.32 -11.45
CA LYS A 79 9.04 11.12 -12.55
C LYS A 79 8.71 10.43 -13.86
N ASN A 80 8.38 11.23 -14.87
CA ASN A 80 8.13 10.71 -16.21
C ASN A 80 9.43 10.17 -16.84
N SER A 81 9.31 9.56 -18.02
CA SER A 81 10.44 9.05 -18.81
C SER A 81 11.51 10.11 -19.12
N ASN A 82 11.15 11.39 -19.09
CA ASN A 82 12.05 12.53 -19.30
C ASN A 82 12.69 13.03 -17.99
N GLY A 83 12.33 12.47 -16.83
CA GLY A 83 12.82 12.85 -15.51
C GLY A 83 12.12 14.06 -14.87
N GLU A 84 11.02 14.54 -15.46
CA GLU A 84 10.18 15.62 -14.96
C GLU A 84 9.19 15.09 -13.90
N THR A 85 8.86 15.93 -12.91
CA THR A 85 7.83 15.60 -11.93
C THR A 85 6.43 15.84 -12.49
N SER A 86 5.45 15.06 -12.03
CA SER A 86 4.03 15.34 -12.28
C SER A 86 3.51 16.55 -11.50
N PHE A 87 4.27 17.10 -10.55
CA PHE A 87 3.83 18.17 -9.66
C PHE A 87 4.79 19.38 -9.64
N PRO A 88 5.03 20.06 -10.77
CA PRO A 88 5.90 21.23 -10.81
C PRO A 88 5.45 22.36 -9.86
N TYR A 89 4.16 22.70 -9.82
CA TYR A 89 3.65 23.79 -9.00
C TYR A 89 3.79 23.50 -7.48
N LEU A 90 3.47 22.28 -7.04
CA LEU A 90 3.69 21.91 -5.64
C LEU A 90 5.17 21.88 -5.26
N HIS A 91 6.06 21.49 -6.19
CA HIS A 91 7.51 21.52 -5.94
C HIS A 91 8.05 22.94 -5.80
N ASP A 92 7.55 23.89 -6.57
CA ASP A 92 7.95 25.29 -6.48
C ASP A 92 7.51 25.93 -5.15
N ASN A 93 6.39 25.48 -4.58
CA ASN A 93 5.86 25.95 -3.29
C ASN A 93 6.33 25.15 -2.08
N ILE A 94 7.33 24.27 -2.23
CA ILE A 94 7.70 23.32 -1.17
C ILE A 94 8.31 23.99 0.07
N ASP A 95 8.95 25.15 -0.08
CA ASP A 95 9.65 25.85 0.99
C ASP A 95 8.67 26.45 2.02
N ASP A 96 7.48 26.86 1.56
CA ASP A 96 6.41 27.43 2.39
C ASP A 96 5.27 26.42 2.65
N ALA A 97 5.50 25.15 2.34
CA ALA A 97 4.53 24.08 2.51
C ALA A 97 4.79 23.20 3.74
N VAL A 98 3.70 22.74 4.35
CA VAL A 98 3.71 21.67 5.37
C VAL A 98 3.31 20.36 4.70
N TYR A 99 4.28 19.45 4.60
CA TYR A 99 4.07 18.13 4.03
C TYR A 99 3.95 17.04 5.11
N LEU A 100 2.80 16.38 5.16
CA LEU A 100 2.50 15.27 6.05
C LEU A 100 2.34 13.99 5.24
N PRO A 101 3.36 13.12 5.14
CA PRO A 101 3.32 11.99 4.21
C PRO A 101 2.32 10.89 4.60
N ASN A 102 1.90 10.83 5.87
CA ASN A 102 1.12 9.71 6.38
C ASN A 102 0.11 10.18 7.44
N VAL A 103 -1.07 10.59 6.97
CA VAL A 103 -2.18 11.03 7.81
C VAL A 103 -3.31 10.01 7.76
N LYS A 104 -3.78 9.58 8.94
CA LYS A 104 -4.95 8.68 9.05
C LYS A 104 -6.26 9.44 8.87
N ASN A 105 -7.11 9.00 7.96
CA ASN A 105 -8.44 9.56 7.69
C ASN A 105 -8.46 11.10 7.54
N ALA A 106 -7.53 11.66 6.75
CA ALA A 106 -7.36 13.10 6.58
C ALA A 106 -8.68 13.83 6.23
N LEU A 107 -9.43 13.31 5.26
CA LEU A 107 -10.67 13.91 4.79
C LEU A 107 -11.77 13.96 5.86
N LYS A 108 -11.81 12.96 6.75
CA LYS A 108 -12.74 12.96 7.89
C LYS A 108 -12.39 14.05 8.91
N ALA A 109 -11.10 14.34 9.11
CA ALA A 109 -10.64 15.43 9.97
C ALA A 109 -10.92 16.81 9.34
N LEU A 110 -10.73 16.96 8.03
CA LEU A 110 -11.07 18.19 7.30
C LEU A 110 -12.58 18.47 7.32
N ASN A 111 -13.42 17.46 7.08
CA ASN A 111 -14.88 17.65 7.17
C ASN A 111 -15.35 18.04 8.58
N ARG A 112 -14.64 17.58 9.63
CA ARG A 112 -14.95 17.96 11.01
C ARG A 112 -14.57 19.41 11.31
N THR A 113 -13.43 19.87 10.79
CA THR A 113 -12.95 21.25 10.99
C THR A 113 -13.76 22.24 10.17
N ALA A 114 -14.19 21.87 8.96
CA ALA A 114 -15.05 22.68 8.10
C ALA A 114 -16.47 22.91 8.64
N GLY A 115 -17.01 21.98 9.43
CA GLY A 115 -18.37 22.07 9.97
C GLY A 115 -19.45 22.03 8.88
N ALA A 116 -20.57 22.72 9.11
CA ALA A 116 -21.74 22.71 8.22
C ALA A 116 -21.65 23.68 7.02
N SER A 117 -20.60 24.51 6.96
CA SER A 117 -20.40 25.53 5.91
C SER A 117 -19.53 25.04 4.74
N ALA A 118 -19.26 23.74 4.65
CA ALA A 118 -18.44 23.15 3.59
C ALA A 118 -19.16 23.14 2.24
N VAL A 119 -18.51 23.68 1.21
CA VAL A 119 -18.98 23.60 -0.18
C VAL A 119 -18.21 22.49 -0.90
N HIS A 120 -18.90 21.54 -1.52
CA HIS A 120 -18.28 20.48 -2.30
C HIS A 120 -18.48 20.74 -3.80
N ILE A 121 -17.38 20.80 -4.55
CA ILE A 121 -17.32 20.97 -5.99
C ILE A 121 -16.73 19.69 -6.58
N TYR A 122 -17.36 19.16 -7.62
CA TYR A 122 -16.87 17.98 -8.34
C TYR A 122 -16.48 18.42 -9.73
N VAL A 123 -15.20 18.28 -10.08
CA VAL A 123 -14.70 18.58 -11.42
C VAL A 123 -15.14 17.44 -12.34
N THR A 124 -15.89 17.77 -13.39
CA THR A 124 -16.35 16.84 -14.43
C THR A 124 -15.91 17.33 -15.81
N GLU A 125 -15.96 16.44 -16.81
CA GLU A 125 -15.50 16.71 -18.19
C GLU A 125 -16.20 17.92 -18.86
N GLU A 126 -17.43 18.25 -18.42
CA GLU A 126 -18.27 19.31 -18.99
C GLU A 126 -18.44 20.50 -18.02
N SER A 127 -17.34 21.13 -17.61
CA SER A 127 -17.19 22.58 -17.35
C SER A 127 -15.96 22.84 -16.46
N PRO A 128 -14.86 23.39 -17.02
CA PRO A 128 -13.75 23.90 -16.20
C PRO A 128 -14.06 25.27 -15.59
N ASP A 129 -15.20 25.87 -15.94
CA ASP A 129 -15.65 27.13 -15.37
C ASP A 129 -16.03 26.90 -13.91
N VAL A 130 -15.14 27.32 -13.03
CA VAL A 130 -15.34 27.39 -11.59
C VAL A 130 -16.34 28.52 -11.27
N LEU A 131 -17.56 28.38 -11.79
CA LEU A 131 -18.72 29.25 -11.60
C LEU A 131 -19.20 29.15 -10.15
N GLY A 132 -18.44 29.76 -9.25
CA GLY A 132 -18.71 29.79 -7.81
C GLY A 132 -17.68 30.53 -6.97
N LEU A 133 -16.45 30.74 -7.46
CA LEU A 133 -15.40 31.46 -6.71
C LEU A 133 -15.72 32.96 -6.48
N SER A 134 -16.75 33.51 -7.11
CA SER A 134 -17.19 34.91 -6.93
C SER A 134 -18.17 35.12 -5.76
N LYS A 135 -18.52 34.05 -5.02
CA LYS A 135 -19.32 34.11 -3.78
C LYS A 135 -18.57 33.48 -2.59
N LEU A 136 -17.31 33.83 -2.44
CA LEU A 136 -16.46 33.32 -1.36
C LEU A 136 -16.45 34.33 -0.23
N ASP A 137 -16.91 33.90 0.94
CA ASP A 137 -16.69 34.60 2.19
C ASP A 137 -15.46 34.02 2.90
N ASP A 138 -14.75 34.87 3.63
CA ASP A 138 -13.61 34.49 4.47
C ASP A 138 -14.01 33.43 5.51
N GLY A 139 -13.21 32.37 5.63
CA GLY A 139 -13.44 31.28 6.58
C GLY A 139 -14.25 30.08 6.05
N ASN A 140 -14.55 30.05 4.75
CA ASN A 140 -15.20 28.90 4.12
C ASN A 140 -14.20 27.80 3.71
N PHE A 141 -14.65 26.54 3.83
CA PHE A 141 -13.95 25.36 3.32
C PHE A 141 -14.58 24.92 2.01
N ILE A 142 -13.75 24.73 0.99
CA ILE A 142 -14.20 24.26 -0.32
C ILE A 142 -13.46 22.99 -0.68
N PHE A 143 -14.23 21.93 -0.87
CA PHE A 143 -13.73 20.62 -1.23
C PHE A 143 -13.89 20.41 -2.73
N ILE A 144 -12.77 20.43 -3.45
CA ILE A 144 -12.71 20.23 -4.90
C ILE A 144 -12.27 18.81 -5.17
N HIS A 145 -13.19 17.98 -5.69
CA HIS A 145 -12.93 16.60 -6.03
C HIS A 145 -12.46 16.47 -7.49
N LEU A 146 -11.24 15.96 -7.68
CA LEU A 146 -10.55 15.81 -8.97
C LEU A 146 -10.79 14.39 -9.53
N ASN A 147 -12.05 14.10 -9.90
CA ASN A 147 -12.49 12.76 -10.35
C ASN A 147 -12.72 12.71 -11.88
N ASP A 148 -11.85 13.30 -12.68
CA ASP A 148 -12.02 13.45 -14.15
C ASP A 148 -11.00 12.66 -14.98
N ALA A 149 -10.65 11.45 -14.51
CA ALA A 149 -9.73 10.56 -15.22
C ALA A 149 -10.26 10.17 -16.61
N ARG A 150 -9.45 10.40 -17.66
CA ARG A 150 -9.83 10.17 -19.06
C ARG A 150 -9.37 8.80 -19.57
N GLU A 151 -10.13 8.21 -20.50
CA GLU A 151 -9.71 6.97 -21.15
C GLU A 151 -8.45 7.18 -22.02
N GLY A 152 -7.40 6.39 -21.76
CA GLY A 152 -6.12 6.47 -22.48
C GLY A 152 -5.12 7.49 -21.94
N GLU A 153 -5.47 8.28 -20.92
CA GLU A 153 -4.56 9.19 -20.22
C GLU A 153 -3.69 8.40 -19.23
N SER A 154 -2.37 8.62 -19.27
CA SER A 154 -1.48 8.00 -18.28
C SER A 154 -1.68 8.64 -16.91
N ARG A 155 -1.35 7.91 -15.83
CA ARG A 155 -1.46 8.43 -14.46
C ARG A 155 -0.60 9.69 -14.26
N GLU A 156 0.56 9.75 -14.89
CA GLU A 156 1.48 10.89 -14.80
C GLU A 156 0.89 12.15 -15.45
N GLU A 157 0.27 12.00 -16.63
CA GLU A 157 -0.37 13.11 -17.35
C GLU A 157 -1.61 13.63 -16.60
N MET A 158 -2.42 12.73 -16.05
CA MET A 158 -3.58 13.12 -15.24
C MET A 158 -3.18 13.93 -14.00
N LEU A 159 -2.17 13.46 -13.25
CA LEU A 159 -1.69 14.18 -12.07
C LEU A 159 -1.07 15.54 -12.44
N ARG A 160 -0.37 15.63 -13.58
CA ARG A 160 0.17 16.90 -14.08
C ARG A 160 -0.92 17.90 -14.44
N ARG A 161 -1.98 17.44 -15.10
CA ARG A 161 -3.15 18.26 -15.40
C ARG A 161 -3.86 18.76 -14.14
N HIS A 162 -3.90 17.94 -13.09
CA HIS A 162 -4.44 18.36 -11.79
C HIS A 162 -3.54 19.39 -11.09
N ASP A 163 -2.22 19.26 -11.20
CA ASP A 163 -1.25 20.25 -10.71
C ASP A 163 -1.42 21.61 -11.41
N ASP A 164 -1.56 21.60 -12.74
CA ASP A 164 -1.85 22.81 -13.54
C ASP A 164 -3.20 23.44 -13.14
N PHE A 165 -4.22 22.61 -12.87
CA PHE A 165 -5.52 23.08 -12.39
C PHE A 165 -5.44 23.71 -10.99
N MET A 166 -4.66 23.12 -10.08
CA MET A 166 -4.41 23.71 -8.75
C MET A 166 -3.68 25.05 -8.87
N HIS A 167 -2.71 25.15 -9.78
CA HIS A 167 -2.00 26.39 -10.06
C HIS A 167 -2.96 27.48 -10.57
N ALA A 168 -3.78 27.17 -11.58
CA ALA A 168 -4.76 28.10 -12.13
C ALA A 168 -5.79 28.54 -11.07
N THR A 169 -6.35 27.59 -10.31
CA THR A 169 -7.37 27.88 -9.29
C THR A 169 -6.82 28.79 -8.19
N MET A 170 -5.57 28.59 -7.78
CA MET A 170 -4.94 29.46 -6.77
C MET A 170 -4.59 30.83 -7.35
N GLY A 171 -4.22 30.91 -8.62
CA GLY A 171 -3.90 32.16 -9.32
C GLY A 171 -5.11 33.02 -9.67
N ASP A 172 -6.30 32.43 -9.82
CA ASP A 172 -7.55 33.15 -10.13
C ASP A 172 -8.20 33.80 -8.89
N LEU A 173 -7.64 33.61 -7.70
CA LEU A 173 -8.16 34.21 -6.46
C LEU A 173 -7.80 35.71 -6.38
N PRO A 174 -8.68 36.56 -5.83
CA PRO A 174 -8.36 37.96 -5.60
C PRO A 174 -7.21 38.11 -4.58
N ASP A 175 -6.25 38.99 -4.86
CA ASP A 175 -5.10 39.29 -3.96
C ASP A 175 -5.52 39.74 -2.55
N GLU A 176 -6.75 40.21 -2.38
CA GLU A 176 -7.30 40.65 -1.09
C GLU A 176 -7.66 39.47 -0.16
N LEU A 177 -7.84 38.26 -0.71
CA LEU A 177 -8.27 37.07 0.02
C LEU A 177 -7.06 36.21 0.40
N THR A 178 -6.81 36.03 1.70
CA THR A 178 -5.78 35.09 2.15
C THR A 178 -6.26 33.65 1.98
N ALA A 179 -5.68 32.92 1.02
CA ALA A 179 -6.05 31.54 0.72
C ALA A 179 -5.00 30.51 1.21
N VAL A 180 -5.49 29.36 1.65
CA VAL A 180 -4.68 28.19 2.02
C VAL A 180 -5.11 27.01 1.14
N GLY A 181 -4.14 26.42 0.44
CA GLY A 181 -4.32 25.21 -0.35
C GLY A 181 -4.02 23.97 0.48
N ILE A 182 -4.88 22.95 0.40
CA ILE A 182 -4.68 21.62 0.97
C ILE A 182 -4.88 20.59 -0.14
N TYR A 183 -3.88 19.76 -0.40
CA TYR A 183 -3.95 18.66 -1.36
C TYR A 183 -3.89 17.32 -0.64
N THR A 184 -4.87 16.47 -0.88
CA THR A 184 -4.97 15.13 -0.25
C THR A 184 -5.81 14.17 -1.10
N ALA A 185 -6.15 12.99 -0.56
CA ALA A 185 -6.94 11.99 -1.25
C ALA A 185 -7.93 11.24 -0.36
N ASN A 186 -8.90 10.59 -0.99
CA ASN A 186 -9.82 9.66 -0.32
C ASN A 186 -9.12 8.36 0.12
N TYR A 187 -8.28 7.81 -0.75
CA TYR A 187 -7.63 6.51 -0.55
C TYR A 187 -6.15 6.54 -0.99
N PRO A 188 -5.28 5.70 -0.43
CA PRO A 188 -3.94 5.51 -0.98
C PRO A 188 -4.02 4.85 -2.37
N SER A 189 -3.17 5.29 -3.31
CA SER A 189 -3.00 4.62 -4.61
C SER A 189 -2.22 3.31 -4.47
N TRP A 190 -1.31 3.28 -3.50
CA TRP A 190 -0.44 2.14 -3.20
C TRP A 190 -0.55 1.76 -1.71
N THR A 191 -0.76 0.47 -1.40
CA THR A 191 -0.71 -0.06 -0.03
C THR A 191 0.50 -0.97 0.13
N ILE A 192 1.60 -0.47 0.73
CA ILE A 192 2.74 -1.33 1.09
C ILE A 192 2.39 -2.03 2.42
N PRO A 193 2.29 -3.37 2.48
CA PRO A 193 2.24 -4.08 3.75
C PRO A 193 3.53 -3.78 4.53
N ALA A 194 3.41 -3.48 5.83
CA ALA A 194 4.52 -2.98 6.67
C ALA A 194 5.71 -3.95 6.85
N SER A 195 5.76 -5.07 6.14
CA SER A 195 6.91 -5.97 6.08
C SER A 195 7.91 -5.51 5.01
N LYS A 196 8.80 -4.56 5.34
CA LYS A 196 9.99 -4.29 4.54
C LYS A 196 11.00 -5.42 4.72
N SER A 197 11.03 -6.37 3.80
CA SER A 197 12.28 -7.07 3.47
C SER A 197 13.08 -6.15 2.55
N ARG A 198 14.30 -5.83 2.94
CA ARG A 198 15.18 -4.91 2.21
C ARG A 198 15.83 -5.68 1.05
N PRO A 199 15.50 -5.41 -0.23
CA PRO A 199 16.32 -5.93 -1.32
C PRO A 199 17.69 -5.24 -1.26
N ARG A 200 18.77 -6.02 -1.29
CA ARG A 200 20.09 -5.48 -1.60
C ARG A 200 20.03 -4.93 -3.02
N ARG A 201 20.34 -3.65 -3.21
CA ARG A 201 20.62 -3.10 -4.54
C ARG A 201 21.84 -3.83 -5.10
N ALA A 202 21.64 -4.63 -6.15
CA ALA A 202 22.73 -5.03 -7.02
C ALA A 202 23.05 -3.84 -7.95
N VAL A 203 24.35 -3.63 -8.17
CA VAL A 203 24.91 -2.58 -9.02
C VAL A 203 24.59 -2.90 -10.49
N GLU A 204 24.15 -1.90 -11.24
CA GLU A 204 24.01 -2.01 -12.70
C GLU A 204 25.39 -2.18 -13.34
N GLU A 205 25.59 -3.31 -14.01
CA GLU A 205 26.77 -3.54 -14.85
C GLU A 205 26.38 -3.33 -16.32
N ASN A 206 26.76 -2.17 -16.85
CA ASN A 206 26.72 -1.85 -18.27
C ASN A 206 27.67 -2.78 -19.03
N SER A 207 27.13 -3.61 -19.94
CA SER A 207 27.75 -3.92 -21.24
C SER A 207 26.97 -5.01 -21.96
N ALA A 208 26.41 -4.67 -23.12
CA ALA A 208 26.00 -5.62 -24.14
C ALA A 208 27.18 -6.51 -24.55
N LYS A 209 27.24 -7.73 -24.03
CA LYS A 209 28.06 -8.86 -24.54
C LYS A 209 27.39 -10.17 -24.09
N SER A 210 27.29 -11.11 -25.03
CA SER A 210 26.80 -12.48 -24.82
C SER A 210 27.25 -13.03 -23.47
N ARG A 211 26.30 -13.32 -22.57
CA ARG A 211 26.57 -13.86 -21.24
C ARG A 211 27.03 -15.32 -21.39
N MET A 212 28.32 -15.53 -21.17
CA MET A 212 28.92 -16.85 -21.01
C MET A 212 28.62 -17.34 -19.59
N TYR A 213 27.92 -18.47 -19.45
CA TYR A 213 27.70 -19.09 -18.15
C TYR A 213 28.84 -20.07 -17.87
N THR A 214 29.57 -19.83 -16.78
CA THR A 214 30.56 -20.75 -16.23
C THR A 214 29.85 -21.74 -15.31
N THR A 215 29.75 -23.00 -15.73
CA THR A 215 29.44 -24.12 -14.84
C THR A 215 30.75 -24.76 -14.37
N ASP A 216 30.82 -25.11 -13.09
CA ASP A 216 32.00 -25.68 -12.47
C ASP A 216 32.55 -26.89 -13.27
N GLY A 217 33.75 -26.72 -13.84
CA GLY A 217 34.53 -27.79 -14.46
C GLY A 217 34.18 -28.21 -15.89
N LEU A 218 33.13 -27.68 -16.54
CA LEU A 218 32.77 -28.04 -17.92
C LEU A 218 32.43 -26.81 -18.76
N ARG A 219 33.25 -26.50 -19.77
CA ARG A 219 32.95 -25.43 -20.75
C ARG A 219 31.94 -25.96 -21.77
N MET A 220 30.66 -25.58 -21.62
CA MET A 220 29.63 -25.86 -22.63
C MET A 220 29.52 -24.71 -23.65
N LEU A 221 29.46 -25.06 -24.93
CA LEU A 221 29.21 -24.14 -26.04
C LEU A 221 27.86 -24.49 -26.66
N ALA A 222 26.78 -23.91 -26.10
CA ALA A 222 25.44 -24.08 -26.62
C ALA A 222 25.20 -23.08 -27.77
N LYS A 223 24.71 -23.57 -28.91
CA LYS A 223 24.39 -22.70 -30.07
C LYS A 223 23.22 -21.75 -29.76
N ALA A 224 22.25 -22.23 -28.98
CA ALA A 224 21.16 -21.45 -28.42
C ALA A 224 20.51 -22.24 -27.26
N VAL A 225 20.11 -21.54 -26.21
CA VAL A 225 19.15 -22.06 -25.22
C VAL A 225 17.82 -21.41 -25.55
N LYS A 226 16.82 -22.21 -25.92
CA LYS A 226 15.46 -21.72 -26.22
C LYS A 226 14.53 -22.19 -25.11
N VAL A 227 13.88 -21.22 -24.47
CA VAL A 227 12.77 -21.48 -23.55
C VAL A 227 11.49 -21.47 -24.38
N VAL A 228 10.78 -22.60 -24.42
CA VAL A 228 9.53 -22.74 -25.19
C VAL A 228 8.43 -23.08 -24.20
N SER A 229 7.49 -22.13 -24.05
CA SER A 229 6.43 -22.11 -23.04
C SER A 229 6.96 -22.40 -21.63
N ASP A 230 7.04 -23.69 -21.27
CA ASP A 230 7.28 -24.18 -19.91
C ASP A 230 8.47 -25.17 -19.85
N THR A 231 9.13 -25.44 -20.98
CA THR A 231 10.23 -26.42 -21.08
C THR A 231 11.49 -25.79 -21.66
N VAL A 232 12.63 -26.34 -21.25
CA VAL A 232 13.95 -25.92 -21.76
C VAL A 232 14.46 -26.98 -22.70
N VAL A 233 14.71 -26.61 -23.96
CA VAL A 233 15.28 -27.53 -24.95
C VAL A 233 16.80 -27.39 -24.94
N LEU A 234 17.50 -28.47 -24.59
CA LEU A 234 18.95 -28.56 -24.60
C LEU A 234 19.43 -29.14 -25.93
N THR A 235 20.19 -28.36 -26.70
CA THR A 235 20.78 -28.82 -27.98
C THR A 235 22.31 -28.83 -27.91
N ILE A 236 22.91 -30.02 -27.98
CA ILE A 236 24.37 -30.23 -27.97
C ILE A 236 24.78 -30.96 -29.26
N GLY A 237 25.31 -30.23 -30.24
CA GLY A 237 25.65 -30.80 -31.54
C GLY A 237 24.40 -31.28 -32.30
N ALA A 238 24.27 -32.60 -32.49
CA ALA A 238 23.08 -33.23 -33.09
C ALA A 238 22.09 -33.79 -32.04
N PHE A 239 22.44 -33.74 -30.76
CA PHE A 239 21.58 -34.20 -29.66
C PHE A 239 20.60 -33.08 -29.26
N THR A 240 19.32 -33.42 -29.11
CA THR A 240 18.28 -32.51 -28.63
C THR A 240 17.44 -33.25 -27.59
N ASP A 241 17.35 -32.69 -26.40
CA ASP A 241 16.53 -33.22 -25.31
C ASP A 241 15.68 -32.11 -24.67
N VAL A 242 14.55 -32.49 -24.08
CA VAL A 242 13.58 -31.58 -23.46
C VAL A 242 13.66 -31.75 -21.96
N LEU A 243 14.03 -30.67 -21.29
CA LEU A 243 14.14 -30.60 -19.83
C LEU A 243 12.86 -30.02 -19.24
N TYR A 244 12.37 -30.67 -18.20
CA TYR A 244 11.17 -30.28 -17.46
C TYR A 244 11.57 -29.62 -16.14
N PRO A 245 10.86 -28.57 -15.71
CA PRO A 245 11.17 -27.93 -14.44
C PRO A 245 10.78 -28.84 -13.27
N ASP A 246 11.57 -28.80 -12.21
CA ASP A 246 11.26 -29.50 -10.96
C ASP A 246 10.12 -28.81 -10.17
N GLU A 247 9.92 -27.51 -10.40
CA GLU A 247 8.84 -26.69 -9.83
C GLU A 247 7.99 -26.02 -10.91
N GLU A 248 6.72 -25.70 -10.62
CA GLU A 248 5.87 -25.03 -11.60
C GLU A 248 6.35 -23.60 -11.89
N VAL A 249 6.56 -23.30 -13.18
CA VAL A 249 6.95 -21.97 -13.68
C VAL A 249 5.74 -21.33 -14.33
N PHE A 250 5.09 -20.40 -13.63
CA PHE A 250 3.96 -19.67 -14.18
C PHE A 250 3.91 -18.24 -13.65
N ALA A 251 3.39 -17.33 -14.47
CA ALA A 251 3.09 -15.96 -14.08
C ALA A 251 1.77 -15.52 -14.74
N LEU A 252 1.16 -14.48 -14.17
CA LEU A 252 0.02 -13.80 -14.79
C LEU A 252 0.46 -13.10 -16.08
N VAL A 253 -0.48 -12.84 -16.98
CA VAL A 253 -0.23 -12.01 -18.18
C VAL A 253 0.26 -10.64 -17.72
N ASP A 254 1.28 -10.10 -18.39
CA ASP A 254 2.00 -8.85 -18.08
C ASP A 254 2.88 -8.86 -16.81
N PHE A 255 2.96 -9.99 -16.10
CA PHE A 255 3.89 -10.17 -14.99
C PHE A 255 5.12 -10.96 -15.42
N SER A 256 6.27 -10.63 -14.82
CA SER A 256 7.50 -11.40 -14.96
C SER A 256 7.58 -12.49 -13.88
N TYR A 257 7.80 -13.74 -14.26
CA TYR A 257 8.15 -14.77 -13.29
C TYR A 257 9.55 -14.50 -12.75
N ARG A 258 9.72 -14.53 -11.43
CA ARG A 258 11.02 -14.39 -10.77
C ARG A 258 11.21 -15.47 -9.72
N CYS A 259 12.35 -16.14 -9.73
CA CYS A 259 12.76 -17.04 -8.68
C CYS A 259 14.20 -16.78 -8.25
N ALA A 260 14.38 -16.31 -7.01
CA ALA A 260 15.70 -16.08 -6.43
C ALA A 260 16.37 -17.37 -5.94
N GLN A 261 15.60 -18.44 -5.72
CA GLN A 261 16.11 -19.77 -5.38
C GLN A 261 16.55 -20.51 -6.65
N HIS A 262 17.29 -21.60 -6.49
CA HIS A 262 17.71 -22.41 -7.63
C HIS A 262 16.47 -23.05 -8.28
N ILE A 263 16.33 -22.91 -9.59
CA ILE A 263 15.32 -23.64 -10.35
C ILE A 263 16.02 -24.58 -11.33
N SER A 264 15.69 -25.86 -11.20
CA SER A 264 16.34 -26.95 -11.89
C SER A 264 15.41 -27.51 -12.96
N PHE A 265 15.94 -27.66 -14.17
CA PHE A 265 15.27 -28.30 -15.30
C PHE A 265 15.98 -29.61 -15.57
N SER A 266 15.27 -30.72 -15.42
CA SER A 266 15.83 -32.06 -15.51
C SER A 266 15.19 -32.87 -16.65
N SER A 267 15.98 -33.73 -17.29
CA SER A 267 15.48 -34.67 -18.28
C SER A 267 14.67 -35.78 -17.61
N ARG A 268 13.50 -36.10 -18.17
CA ARG A 268 12.60 -37.16 -17.65
C ARG A 268 12.71 -38.37 -18.58
N ASN A 269 13.20 -39.50 -18.06
CA ASN A 269 13.39 -40.79 -18.76
C ASN A 269 14.61 -40.93 -19.70
N GLU A 270 15.81 -40.57 -19.24
CA GLU A 270 17.06 -40.98 -19.91
C GLU A 270 17.99 -41.80 -19.00
N THR A 271 18.87 -42.61 -19.61
CA THR A 271 19.94 -43.33 -18.90
C THR A 271 21.04 -42.41 -18.36
N LYS A 272 21.05 -41.15 -18.82
CA LYS A 272 21.89 -40.06 -18.32
C LYS A 272 21.00 -38.86 -18.04
N THR A 273 21.07 -38.34 -16.82
CA THR A 273 20.30 -37.17 -16.41
C THR A 273 21.05 -35.89 -16.78
N TYR A 274 20.48 -35.08 -17.65
CA TYR A 274 20.93 -33.70 -17.86
C TYR A 274 20.11 -32.77 -16.98
N THR A 275 20.80 -31.90 -16.26
CA THR A 275 20.20 -30.87 -15.39
C THR A 275 20.73 -29.50 -15.78
N VAL A 276 19.82 -28.54 -15.86
CA VAL A 276 20.13 -27.12 -16.05
C VAL A 276 19.59 -26.36 -14.86
N ASP A 277 20.49 -25.76 -14.08
CA ASP A 277 20.15 -24.99 -12.90
C ASP A 277 20.28 -23.50 -13.22
N PHE A 278 19.25 -22.73 -12.86
CA PHE A 278 19.27 -21.28 -12.92
C PHE A 278 19.26 -20.71 -11.50
N GLU A 279 20.19 -19.78 -11.25
CA GLU A 279 20.19 -18.93 -10.05
C GLU A 279 19.63 -17.54 -10.40
N ASP A 280 18.65 -17.05 -9.63
CA ASP A 280 17.94 -15.77 -9.87
C ASP A 280 17.32 -15.66 -11.28
N LEU A 281 16.47 -16.63 -11.65
CA LEU A 281 15.77 -16.62 -12.93
C LEU A 281 14.68 -15.54 -12.93
N LYS A 282 14.72 -14.63 -13.91
CA LYS A 282 13.61 -13.71 -14.23
C LYS A 282 13.23 -13.84 -15.71
N VAL A 283 11.97 -14.16 -15.99
CA VAL A 283 11.48 -14.39 -17.35
C VAL A 283 10.07 -13.82 -17.51
N GLN A 284 9.79 -13.24 -18.68
CA GLN A 284 8.46 -12.76 -19.05
C GLN A 284 8.21 -13.10 -20.52
N PRO A 285 7.09 -13.75 -20.85
CA PRO A 285 6.71 -13.94 -22.25
C PRO A 285 6.23 -12.60 -22.83
N PHE A 286 6.79 -12.20 -23.97
CA PHE A 286 6.31 -11.05 -24.74
C PHE A 286 5.29 -11.55 -25.78
N PHE A 287 4.07 -11.04 -25.70
CA PHE A 287 3.01 -11.34 -26.68
C PHE A 287 2.85 -10.22 -27.73
N GLU A 288 3.58 -9.12 -27.57
CA GLU A 288 3.51 -7.94 -28.41
C GLU A 288 4.80 -7.77 -29.25
N THR A 289 4.68 -7.16 -30.44
CA THR A 289 5.79 -7.07 -31.42
C THR A 289 6.91 -6.09 -31.03
N ASN A 290 6.71 -5.30 -29.98
CA ASN A 290 7.72 -4.41 -29.44
C ASN A 290 8.69 -5.17 -28.53
N THR A 291 9.95 -5.26 -28.97
CA THR A 291 11.02 -6.04 -28.34
C THR A 291 11.77 -5.29 -27.22
N THR A 292 11.32 -4.08 -26.87
CA THR A 292 12.03 -3.16 -25.97
C THR A 292 11.23 -2.78 -24.72
N GLN A 293 10.29 -3.63 -24.29
CA GLN A 293 9.51 -3.39 -23.10
C GLN A 293 10.28 -3.83 -21.84
N GLU A 294 10.23 -3.00 -20.80
CA GLU A 294 10.76 -3.36 -19.48
C GLU A 294 9.98 -4.54 -18.90
N PHE A 295 10.62 -5.30 -18.01
CA PHE A 295 9.92 -6.37 -17.30
C PHE A 295 8.79 -5.76 -16.46
N GLY A 296 7.58 -6.27 -16.63
CA GLY A 296 6.46 -6.01 -15.74
C GLY A 296 6.71 -6.54 -14.33
N ASP A 297 5.73 -6.36 -13.46
CA ASP A 297 5.83 -6.70 -12.04
C ASP A 297 6.22 -8.17 -11.82
N SER A 298 7.03 -8.41 -10.78
CA SER A 298 7.57 -9.75 -10.54
C SER A 298 6.59 -10.63 -9.74
N PHE A 299 6.15 -11.73 -10.36
CA PHE A 299 5.48 -12.85 -9.70
C PHE A 299 6.55 -13.82 -9.16
N ASN A 300 6.64 -13.94 -7.83
CA ASN A 300 7.71 -14.72 -7.20
C ASN A 300 7.34 -16.20 -7.07
N CYS A 301 8.32 -17.09 -7.24
CA CYS A 301 8.14 -18.56 -7.10
C CYS A 301 7.74 -19.00 -5.68
N VAL A 302 8.05 -18.20 -4.65
CA VAL A 302 7.72 -18.54 -3.25
C VAL A 302 6.48 -17.77 -2.81
N GLY A 303 5.42 -18.52 -2.46
CA GLY A 303 4.23 -17.94 -1.84
C GLY A 303 4.49 -17.47 -0.41
N PHE A 304 3.83 -16.38 0.01
CA PHE A 304 3.96 -15.83 1.37
C PHE A 304 3.54 -16.81 2.47
N PHE A 305 2.64 -17.74 2.18
CA PHE A 305 2.14 -18.73 3.14
C PHE A 305 2.27 -20.15 2.57
N SER A 306 3.23 -20.90 3.09
CA SER A 306 3.42 -22.30 2.74
C SER A 306 2.47 -23.22 3.53
N ALA A 307 2.23 -24.43 3.03
CA ALA A 307 1.40 -25.43 3.72
C ALA A 307 1.84 -25.70 5.18
N PRO A 308 3.15 -25.79 5.49
CA PRO A 308 3.61 -25.89 6.88
C PRO A 308 3.27 -24.67 7.75
N ILE A 309 3.34 -23.45 7.21
CA ILE A 309 2.99 -22.22 7.95
C ILE A 309 1.51 -22.23 8.30
N TRP A 310 0.64 -22.62 7.35
CA TRP A 310 -0.79 -22.76 7.59
C TRP A 310 -1.12 -23.81 8.64
N ALA A 311 -0.49 -24.98 8.55
CA ALA A 311 -0.67 -26.05 9.52
C ALA A 311 -0.19 -25.61 10.93
N GLY A 312 0.96 -24.92 11.01
CA GLY A 312 1.49 -24.39 12.26
C GLY A 312 0.57 -23.34 12.89
N LEU A 313 0.10 -22.37 12.11
CA LEU A 313 -0.82 -21.34 12.59
C LEU A 313 -2.15 -21.94 13.06
N PHE A 314 -2.65 -22.95 12.37
CA PHE A 314 -3.87 -23.67 12.76
C PHE A 314 -3.71 -24.40 14.10
N VAL A 315 -2.59 -25.10 14.31
CA VAL A 315 -2.30 -25.78 15.58
C VAL A 315 -2.15 -24.79 16.73
N VAL A 316 -1.40 -23.69 16.53
CA VAL A 316 -1.23 -22.64 17.54
C VAL A 316 -2.58 -22.03 17.92
N PHE A 317 -3.46 -21.80 16.94
CA PHE A 317 -4.81 -21.30 17.19
C PHE A 317 -5.63 -22.25 18.09
N ILE A 318 -5.59 -23.56 17.84
CA ILE A 318 -6.26 -24.55 18.69
C ILE A 318 -5.69 -24.53 20.12
N LEU A 319 -4.36 -24.53 20.26
CA LEU A 319 -3.73 -24.52 21.59
C LEU A 319 -4.05 -23.26 22.37
N LEU A 320 -4.08 -22.09 21.71
CA LEU A 320 -4.51 -20.84 22.33
C LEU A 320 -5.98 -20.89 22.76
N SER A 321 -6.87 -21.50 21.96
CA SER A 321 -8.29 -21.62 22.32
C SER A 321 -8.51 -22.47 23.59
N ILE A 322 -7.79 -23.60 23.70
CA ILE A 322 -7.89 -24.50 24.86
C ILE A 322 -7.26 -23.84 26.10
N THR A 323 -6.10 -23.19 25.93
CA THR A 323 -5.43 -22.48 27.03
C THR A 323 -6.29 -21.33 27.54
N PHE A 324 -6.89 -20.57 26.64
CA PHE A 324 -7.81 -19.48 26.98
C PHE A 324 -9.04 -20.01 27.73
N TYR A 325 -9.63 -21.12 27.28
CA TYR A 325 -10.71 -21.80 28.00
C TYR A 325 -10.30 -22.25 29.41
N GLY A 326 -9.08 -22.78 29.56
CA GLY A 326 -8.53 -23.15 30.87
C GLY A 326 -8.39 -21.96 31.82
N ILE A 327 -7.84 -20.85 31.32
CA ILE A 327 -7.71 -19.61 32.10
C ILE A 327 -9.08 -19.06 32.48
N MET A 328 -10.08 -19.14 31.58
CA MET A 328 -11.45 -18.74 31.89
C MET A 328 -12.06 -19.54 33.05
N MET A 329 -11.87 -20.86 33.05
CA MET A 329 -12.37 -21.72 34.13
C MET A 329 -11.66 -21.43 35.46
N MET A 330 -10.36 -21.12 35.44
CA MET A 330 -9.63 -20.68 36.63
C MET A 330 -10.12 -19.33 37.16
N MET A 331 -10.48 -18.40 36.28
CA MET A 331 -10.94 -17.06 36.67
C MET A 331 -12.33 -17.07 37.33
N ASP A 332 -13.16 -18.10 37.07
CA ASP A 332 -14.49 -18.27 37.69
C ASP A 332 -14.46 -19.11 38.98
N ILE A 333 -13.27 -19.43 39.51
CA ILE A 333 -13.18 -20.11 40.80
C ILE A 333 -13.56 -19.14 41.92
N ARG A 334 -14.70 -19.41 42.56
CA ARG A 334 -15.16 -18.65 43.72
C ARG A 334 -14.77 -19.38 44.98
N THR A 335 -14.06 -18.71 45.87
CA THR A 335 -13.83 -19.21 47.23
C THR A 335 -15.15 -19.19 48.00
N MET A 336 -15.38 -20.18 48.87
CA MET A 336 -16.59 -20.19 49.70
C MET A 336 -16.64 -18.94 50.58
N ASP A 337 -17.79 -18.28 50.62
CA ASP A 337 -18.00 -17.00 51.32
C ASP A 337 -17.98 -17.17 52.84
N ARG A 338 -18.43 -18.34 53.33
CA ARG A 338 -18.46 -18.65 54.75
C ARG A 338 -18.01 -20.08 54.99
N PHE A 339 -17.00 -20.23 55.83
CA PHE A 339 -16.69 -21.51 56.45
C PHE A 339 -17.68 -21.73 57.59
N ASP A 340 -18.36 -22.88 57.64
CA ASP A 340 -19.25 -23.19 58.75
C ASP A 340 -18.43 -23.35 60.05
N ASP A 341 -18.69 -22.47 61.00
CA ASP A 341 -18.11 -22.54 62.34
C ASP A 341 -18.79 -23.70 63.10
N PRO A 342 -18.04 -24.72 63.59
CA PRO A 342 -18.61 -25.83 64.35
C PRO A 342 -19.26 -25.41 65.68
N LYS A 343 -19.11 -24.15 66.10
CA LYS A 343 -19.77 -23.56 67.27
C LYS A 343 -20.88 -22.56 66.91
N GLY A 344 -21.11 -22.30 65.62
CA GLY A 344 -22.19 -21.46 65.13
C GLY A 344 -23.56 -22.14 65.28
N LYS A 345 -24.63 -21.35 65.44
CA LYS A 345 -26.01 -21.89 65.47
C LYS A 345 -26.34 -22.55 64.12
N THR A 346 -26.95 -23.73 64.17
CA THR A 346 -27.42 -24.46 62.98
C THR A 346 -28.51 -23.67 62.24
N ILE A 347 -28.47 -23.68 60.91
CA ILE A 347 -29.48 -23.04 60.06
C ILE A 347 -30.80 -23.80 60.22
N THR A 348 -31.82 -23.13 60.76
CA THR A 348 -33.20 -23.63 60.79
C THR A 348 -33.88 -23.31 59.46
N ILE A 349 -34.12 -24.34 58.65
CA ILE A 349 -34.91 -24.23 57.42
C ILE A 349 -36.37 -24.36 57.83
N ASN A 350 -37.13 -23.27 57.81
CA ASN A 350 -38.58 -23.35 57.98
C ASN A 350 -39.19 -23.82 56.65
N ALA A 351 -39.47 -25.12 56.54
CA ALA A 351 -40.35 -25.61 55.49
C ALA A 351 -41.78 -25.18 55.86
N ALA A 352 -42.32 -24.21 55.14
CA ALA A 352 -43.75 -23.95 55.15
C ALA A 352 -44.39 -24.94 54.16
N GLU A 353 -45.24 -25.84 54.67
CA GLU A 353 -46.21 -26.59 53.88
C GLU A 353 -47.40 -25.71 53.51
#